data_AF-A0A7V9GMZ0-F1
#
_entry.id   AF-A0A7V9GMZ0-F1
#
_cell.length_a   1.000
_cell.length_b   1.000
_cell.length_c   1.000
_cell.angle_alpha   90.00
_cell.angle_beta   90.00
_cell.angle_gamma   90.00
#
_symmetry.space_group_name_H-M   'P 1'
#
loop_
_entity.id
_entity.type
_entity.pdbx_description
1 polymer ?
#
loop_
_entity_poly.entity_id
_entity_poly.type
_entity_poly.pdbx_seq_one_letter_code
_entity_poly.pdbx_strand_id
1 'polypeptide(L)' 'MATPSISQEMLKYFMQLNDAERKSVLEMVKTFISSRKSGLQPQSLEEYNRELEQADAEIGAGNFVPHEEVMKRYLKK' A
#
# COMPACT_ATOMS: atom_id res chain seq x y z
N MET A 1 -31.17 -17.86 16.57
CA MET A 1 -29.94 -18.12 17.34
C MET A 1 -28.89 -17.15 16.83
N ALA A 2 -28.46 -16.19 17.64
CA ALA A 2 -27.46 -15.21 17.21
C ALA A 2 -26.13 -15.97 17.03
N THR A 3 -25.68 -16.11 15.79
CA THR A 3 -24.34 -16.60 15.52
C THR A 3 -23.37 -15.63 16.19
N PRO A 4 -22.49 -16.08 17.11
CA PRO A 4 -21.47 -15.21 17.64
C PRO A 4 -20.71 -14.62 16.44
N SER A 5 -20.47 -13.32 16.47
CA SER A 5 -19.73 -12.68 15.39
C SER A 5 -18.39 -13.40 15.24
N ILE A 6 -17.94 -13.61 14.00
CA ILE A 6 -16.65 -14.25 13.70
C ILE A 6 -15.51 -13.67 14.56
N SER A 7 -15.57 -12.38 14.87
CA SER A 7 -14.66 -11.67 15.77
C SER A 7 -14.61 -12.26 17.19
N GLN A 8 -15.75 -12.63 17.77
CA GLN A 8 -15.83 -13.22 19.10
C GLN A 8 -15.28 -14.65 19.12
N GLU A 9 -15.54 -15.44 18.08
CA GLU A 9 -14.97 -16.78 17.95
C GLU A 9 -13.45 -16.73 17.77
N MET A 10 -12.96 -15.84 16.91
CA MET A 10 -11.52 -15.63 16.70
C MET A 10 -10.82 -15.25 18.01
N LEU A 11 -11.37 -14.33 18.79
CA LEU A 11 -10.83 -13.96 20.10
C LEU A 11 -10.84 -15.13 21.10
N LYS A 12 -11.93 -15.89 21.15
CA LYS A 12 -12.06 -17.06 22.03
C LYS A 12 -10.97 -18.09 21.74
N TYR A 13 -10.81 -18.48 20.48
CA TYR A 13 -9.80 -19.47 20.11
C TYR A 13 -8.38 -18.92 20.25
N PHE A 14 -8.15 -17.64 19.95
CA PHE A 14 -6.83 -17.01 20.12
C PHE A 14 -6.37 -16.99 21.59
N MET A 15 -7.28 -16.80 22.54
CA MET A 15 -6.98 -16.85 23.97
C MET A 15 -6.64 -18.27 24.47
N GLN A 16 -7.09 -19.33 23.79
CA GLN A 16 -6.79 -20.71 24.17
C GLN A 16 -5.40 -21.19 23.73
N LEU A 17 -4.77 -20.49 22.79
CA LEU A 17 -3.43 -20.78 22.30
C LEU A 17 -2.35 -20.46 23.36
N ASN A 18 -1.23 -21.17 23.32
CA ASN A 18 -0.05 -20.83 24.11
C ASN A 18 0.77 -19.70 23.44
N ASP A 19 1.77 -19.16 24.14
CA ASP A 19 2.57 -18.03 23.66
C ASP A 19 3.26 -18.26 22.30
N ALA A 20 3.77 -19.47 22.05
CA ALA A 20 4.44 -19.81 20.79
C ALA A 20 3.45 -19.88 19.62
N GLU A 21 2.28 -20.45 19.86
CA GLU A 21 1.18 -20.53 18.87
C GLU A 21 0.59 -19.15 18.58
N ARG A 22 0.35 -18.33 19.61
CA ARG A 22 -0.14 -16.94 19.44
C ARG A 22 0.81 -16.12 18.59
N LYS A 23 2.12 -16.24 18.83
CA LYS A 23 3.15 -15.56 18.03
C LYS A 23 3.10 -15.98 16.56
N SER A 24 2.96 -17.28 16.30
CA SER A 24 2.87 -17.82 14.94
C SER A 24 1.62 -17.34 14.20
N VAL A 25 0.45 -17.35 14.86
CA VAL A 25 -0.80 -16.84 14.30
C VAL A 25 -0.73 -15.33 14.06
N LEU A 26 -0.11 -14.58 14.97
CA LEU A 26 0.08 -13.14 14.81
C LEU A 26 0.97 -12.80 13.60
N GLU A 27 2.07 -13.51 13.41
CA GLU A 27 2.94 -13.33 12.24
C GLU A 27 2.23 -13.69 10.93
N MET A 28 1.42 -14.74 10.94
CA MET A 28 0.56 -15.09 9.79
C MET A 28 -0.41 -13.95 9.46
N VAL A 29 -1.13 -13.42 10.45
CA VAL A 29 -2.07 -12.29 10.26
C VAL A 29 -1.34 -11.05 9.74
N LYS A 30 -0.18 -10.71 10.30
CA LYS A 30 0.67 -9.62 9.79
C LYS A 30 1.04 -9.81 8.33
N THR A 31 1.45 -11.03 7.96
CA THR A 31 1.83 -11.36 6.58
C THR A 31 0.65 -11.16 5.62
N PHE A 32 -0.55 -11.60 6.00
CA PHE A 32 -1.76 -11.37 5.21
C PHE A 32 -2.10 -9.89 5.06
N ILE A 33 -1.89 -9.07 6.10
CA ILE A 33 -2.12 -7.61 6.02
C ILE A 33 -1.06 -6.93 5.16
N SER A 34 0.22 -7.27 5.36
CA SER A 34 1.33 -6.72 4.58
C SER A 34 1.22 -7.08 3.10
N SER A 35 0.81 -8.31 2.78
CA SER A 35 0.52 -8.74 1.40
C SER A 35 -0.56 -7.88 0.73
N ARG A 36 -1.59 -7.42 1.46
CA ARG A 36 -2.58 -6.47 0.91
C ARG A 36 -1.99 -5.07 0.73
N LYS A 37 -1.02 -4.68 1.54
CA LYS A 37 -0.31 -3.39 1.43
C LYS A 37 0.76 -3.39 0.35
N SER A 38 1.22 -4.56 -0.13
CA SER A 38 2.21 -4.66 -1.21
C SER A 38 1.75 -4.07 -2.55
N GLY A 39 0.45 -3.78 -2.74
CA GLY A 39 -0.05 -3.03 -3.90
C GLY A 39 0.13 -1.51 -3.78
N LEU A 40 0.47 -1.01 -2.59
CA LEU A 40 0.78 0.39 -2.30
C LEU A 40 2.18 0.42 -1.68
N GLN A 41 3.20 0.12 -2.48
CA GLN A 41 4.56 0.41 -2.02
C GLN A 41 4.72 1.93 -2.01
N PRO A 42 4.93 2.55 -0.82
CA PRO A 42 5.26 3.96 -0.78
C PRO A 42 6.57 4.14 -1.54
N GLN A 43 6.59 5.12 -2.44
CA GLN A 43 7.78 5.50 -3.16
C GLN A 43 8.91 5.79 -2.18
N SER A 44 10.10 5.21 -2.42
CA SER A 44 11.26 5.51 -1.58
C SER A 44 11.75 6.94 -1.80
N LEU A 45 12.47 7.49 -0.81
CA LEU A 45 13.07 8.83 -0.93
C LEU A 45 14.06 8.91 -2.11
N GLU A 46 14.79 7.82 -2.37
CA GLU A 46 15.73 7.74 -3.49
C GLU A 46 15.01 7.76 -4.84
N GLU A 47 13.90 7.01 -4.97
CA GLU A 47 13.08 7.05 -6.19
C GLU A 47 12.48 8.43 -6.44
N TYR A 48 11.97 9.08 -5.38
CA TYR A 48 11.45 10.45 -5.46
C TYR A 48 12.49 11.45 -5.93
N ASN A 49 13.68 11.45 -5.32
CA ASN A 49 14.73 12.38 -5.70
C ASN A 49 15.18 12.17 -7.15
N ARG A 50 15.32 10.90 -7.58
CA ARG A 50 15.67 10.56 -8.96
C ARG A 50 14.63 11.07 -9.96
N GLU A 51 13.34 10.94 -9.65
CA GLU A 51 12.26 11.44 -10.50
C GLU A 51 12.28 12.97 -10.63
N LEU A 52 12.60 13.69 -9.55
CA LEU A 52 12.76 15.14 -9.59
C LEU A 52 13.93 15.57 -10.47
N GLU A 53 15.10 14.94 -10.29
CA GLU A 53 16.29 15.23 -11.12
C GLU A 53 16.02 14.96 -12.61
N GLN A 54 15.31 13.87 -12.91
CA GLN A 54 14.90 13.55 -14.27
C GLN A 54 13.93 14.61 -14.83
N ALA A 55 12.91 15.00 -14.06
CA ALA A 55 11.94 16.00 -14.48
C ALA A 55 12.60 17.36 -14.77
N ASP A 56 13.53 17.79 -13.91
CA ASP A 56 14.29 19.02 -14.11
C ASP A 56 15.17 18.96 -15.38
N ALA A 57 15.78 17.81 -15.65
CA ALA A 57 16.55 17.60 -16.87
C ALA A 57 15.67 17.64 -18.13
N GLU A 58 14.47 17.06 -18.09
CA GLU A 58 13.51 17.09 -19.21
C GLU A 58 13.00 18.51 -19.47
N ILE A 59 12.71 19.28 -18.42
CA ILE A 59 12.33 20.69 -18.52
C ILE A 59 13.49 21.50 -19.12
N GLY A 60 14.71 21.30 -18.64
CA GLY A 60 15.92 21.95 -19.18
C GLY A 60 16.20 21.61 -20.65
N ALA A 61 15.82 20.41 -21.09
CA ALA A 61 15.90 19.97 -22.48
C ALA A 61 14.75 20.50 -23.37
N GLY A 62 13.77 21.21 -22.79
CA GLY A 62 12.59 21.70 -23.50
C GLY A 62 11.48 20.65 -23.71
N ASN A 63 11.63 19.46 -23.12
CA ASN A 63 10.64 18.38 -23.17
C ASN A 63 9.56 18.57 -22.10
N PHE A 64 8.82 19.67 -22.16
CA PHE A 64 7.68 19.94 -21.29
C PHE A 64 6.38 19.90 -22.06
N VAL A 65 5.29 19.48 -21.39
CA VAL A 65 3.95 19.50 -21.95
C VAL A 65 3.19 20.70 -21.35
N PRO A 66 2.65 21.61 -22.18
CA PRO A 66 1.88 22.73 -21.67
C PRO A 66 0.61 22.24 -20.97
N HIS A 67 0.20 22.98 -19.94
CA HIS A 67 -0.93 22.62 -19.09
C HIS A 67 -2.21 22.31 -19.88
N GLU A 68 -2.53 23.09 -20.91
CA GLU A 68 -3.71 22.87 -21.76
C GLU A 68 -3.71 21.51 -22.47
N GLU A 69 -2.54 21.01 -22.84
CA GLU A 69 -2.38 19.74 -23.54
C GLU A 69 -2.44 18.55 -22.58
N VAL A 70 -1.90 18.71 -21.36
CA VAL A 70 -2.12 17.77 -20.25
C VAL A 70 -3.62 17.66 -19.95
N MET A 71 -4.31 18.78 -19.82
CA MET A 71 -5.76 18.79 -19.55
C MET A 71 -6.52 18.07 -20.66
N LYS A 72 -6.22 18.30 -21.94
CA LYS A 72 -6.86 17.56 -23.06
C LYS A 72 -6.61 16.05 -23.01
N ARG A 73 -5.43 15.61 -22.54
CA ARG A 73 -5.04 14.20 -22.47
C ARG A 73 -5.72 13.45 -21.33
N TYR A 74 -6.00 14.12 -20.21
CA TYR A 74 -6.52 13.50 -18.99
C TYR A 74 -7.97 13.91 -18.61
N LEU A 75 -8.57 14.94 -19.23
CA LEU A 75 -9.99 15.29 -19.07
C LEU A 75 -10.95 14.50 -20.00
N LYS A 76 -10.45 13.70 -20.95
CA LYS A 76 -11.31 12.76 -21.68
C LYS A 76 -11.61 11.53 -20.81
N LYS A 77 -12.57 11.69 -19.89
CA LYS A 77 -13.33 10.60 -19.28
C LYS A 77 -14.81 10.82 -19.54
#